data_AF-A0A840GQG7-F1
#
_entry.id   AF-A0A840GQG7-F1
#
_cell.length_a   1.000
_cell.length_b   1.000
_cell.length_c   1.000
_cell.angle_alpha   90.00
_cell.angle_beta   90.00
_cell.angle_gamma   90.00
#
_symmetry.space_group_name_H-M   'P 1'
#
loop_
_entity.id
_entity.type
_entity.pdbx_description
1 polymer ?
#
loop_
_entity_poly.entity_id
_entity_poly.type
_entity_poly.pdbx_seq_one_letter_code
_entity_poly.pdbx_strand_id
1 'polypeptide(L)'
;MPITEIYGPDDFANRPQGHLASSPRPAPAPTARALPTPSLGWTAEVERATAPLYERVKHVIPPIEWPLMAPTIKAINDLKKARGAVILAHNYQAPEIFHCVADIGGDSLQLAVEATKVEADIIVQCGVHFMAETSKLLNPDKTVLIPDSRAGCSLAASITGADVRLLREKFPGVPVVAYVNTSAEVKAEVDICCTSSNAVQVVESLNAPSVIFLPDRYLATYVASKTDVKIIAWKGACEVHERFKGEELRAFREADPSVQIIAHPECPPDVLAEADFTGSTAHMINWVREKRPRRLVMITECSMADNVRAELPDVEMLRPCNLCPHMKRITLANILDSLLTLREEVTIDPALADRARRSVERMINLKN
;
A
#
# COMPACT_ATOMS: atom_id res chain seq x y z
N MET A 1 15.09 12.91 20.67
CA MET A 1 13.90 13.68 21.10
C MET A 1 12.84 13.47 20.04
N PRO A 2 11.66 12.90 20.35
CA PRO A 2 10.97 12.08 19.34
C PRO A 2 10.28 12.87 18.23
N ILE A 3 9.87 14.12 18.40
CA ILE A 3 9.46 15.02 17.30
C ILE A 3 9.74 16.45 17.77
N THR A 4 10.18 17.34 16.87
CA THR A 4 10.42 18.75 17.22
C THR A 4 9.10 19.51 17.25
N GLU A 5 8.32 19.41 16.18
CA GLU A 5 7.02 20.07 16.03
C GLU A 5 6.08 19.19 15.17
N ILE A 6 4.76 19.27 15.41
CA ILE A 6 3.73 18.58 14.62
C ILE A 6 2.79 19.64 14.06
N TYR A 7 2.55 19.59 12.74
CA TYR A 7 1.69 20.50 12.00
C TYR A 7 0.52 19.78 11.34
N GLY A 8 -0.63 20.43 11.24
CA GLY A 8 -1.77 19.97 10.46
C GLY A 8 -2.44 21.10 9.69
N PRO A 9 -3.55 20.78 9.01
CA PRO A 9 -4.32 21.76 8.23
C PRO A 9 -4.69 23.04 9.00
N ASP A 10 -5.00 22.90 10.29
CA ASP A 10 -5.51 23.99 11.13
C ASP A 10 -4.40 24.97 11.59
N ASP A 11 -3.13 24.62 11.40
CA ASP A 11 -1.99 25.45 11.80
C ASP A 11 -1.64 26.54 10.77
N PHE A 12 -2.34 26.57 9.63
CA PHE A 12 -2.13 27.54 8.55
C PHE A 12 -3.39 28.37 8.29
N ALA A 13 -3.43 29.59 8.84
CA ALA A 13 -4.58 30.50 8.77
C ALA A 13 -5.00 30.93 7.34
N ASN A 14 -4.11 30.78 6.35
CA ASN A 14 -4.33 31.18 4.95
C ASN A 14 -4.43 29.98 3.99
N ARG A 15 -4.86 28.81 4.46
CA ARG A 15 -5.02 27.62 3.61
C ARG A 15 -6.02 27.92 2.48
N PRO A 16 -5.62 27.84 1.20
CA PRO A 16 -6.58 27.85 0.11
C PRO A 16 -7.53 26.67 0.33
N GLN A 17 -8.85 26.88 0.30
CA GLN A 17 -9.79 25.76 0.31
C GLN A 17 -9.49 24.90 -0.92
N GLY A 18 -8.88 23.73 -0.69
CA GLY A 18 -8.61 22.77 -1.73
C GLY A 18 -9.93 22.39 -2.37
N HIS A 19 -10.11 22.75 -3.64
CA HIS A 19 -11.14 22.09 -4.43
C HIS A 19 -10.79 20.61 -4.45
N LEU A 20 -11.74 19.76 -4.04
CA LEU A 20 -11.76 18.36 -4.46
C LEU A 20 -11.65 18.40 -5.97
N ALA A 21 -10.46 18.14 -6.50
CA ALA A 21 -10.25 18.04 -7.92
C ALA A 21 -11.17 16.93 -8.39
N SER A 22 -12.24 17.29 -9.10
CA SER A 22 -13.04 16.32 -9.83
C SER A 22 -12.07 15.65 -10.79
N SER A 23 -11.85 14.35 -10.61
CA SER A 23 -11.07 13.56 -11.55
C SER A 23 -11.57 13.87 -12.96
N PRO A 24 -10.70 14.28 -13.90
CA PRO A 24 -11.12 14.55 -15.25
C PRO A 24 -11.79 13.28 -15.81
N ARG A 25 -12.87 13.49 -16.58
CA ARG A 25 -13.58 12.42 -17.27
C ARG A 25 -12.54 11.59 -18.05
N PRO A 26 -12.51 10.25 -17.89
CA PRO A 26 -11.46 9.45 -18.50
C PRO A 26 -11.41 9.70 -20.00
N ALA A 27 -10.19 9.83 -20.53
CA ALA A 27 -9.96 9.84 -21.97
C ALA A 27 -10.60 8.60 -22.61
N PRO A 28 -11.04 8.66 -23.87
CA PRO A 28 -11.53 7.47 -24.55
C PRO A 28 -10.42 6.43 -24.51
N ALA A 29 -10.74 5.25 -23.96
CA ALA A 29 -9.83 4.13 -23.89
C ALA A 29 -9.22 3.89 -25.29
N PRO A 30 -7.94 3.50 -25.38
CA PRO A 30 -7.36 3.07 -26.65
C PRO A 30 -8.30 2.04 -27.28
N THR A 31 -8.37 2.03 -28.62
CA THR A 31 -9.16 1.09 -29.43
C THR A 31 -8.59 -0.32 -29.33
N ALA A 32 -8.53 -0.85 -28.11
CA ALA A 32 -8.13 -2.20 -27.83
C ALA A 32 -9.22 -3.14 -28.32
N ARG A 33 -8.79 -4.27 -28.90
CA ARG A 33 -9.68 -5.35 -29.33
C ARG A 33 -10.67 -5.69 -28.21
N ALA A 34 -11.97 -5.61 -28.50
CA ALA A 34 -13.00 -6.07 -27.57
C ALA A 34 -12.79 -7.58 -27.33
N LEU A 35 -12.66 -7.97 -26.06
CA LEU A 35 -12.59 -9.37 -25.65
C LEU A 35 -14.00 -9.82 -25.24
N PRO A 36 -14.37 -11.08 -25.52
CA PRO A 36 -15.69 -11.58 -25.15
C PRO A 36 -15.83 -11.66 -23.63
N THR A 37 -17.03 -11.38 -23.12
CA THR A 37 -17.34 -11.57 -21.70
C THR A 37 -17.29 -13.06 -21.36
N PRO A 38 -16.49 -13.48 -20.36
CA PRO A 38 -16.37 -14.89 -19.99
C PRO A 38 -17.62 -15.40 -19.26
N SER A 39 -17.90 -16.69 -19.41
CA SER A 39 -18.89 -17.38 -18.57
C SER A 39 -18.33 -17.60 -17.18
N LEU A 40 -19.11 -17.26 -16.13
CA LEU A 40 -18.71 -17.37 -14.73
C LEU A 40 -19.35 -18.58 -14.01
N GLY A 41 -19.72 -19.62 -14.76
CA GLY A 41 -20.27 -20.85 -14.19
C GLY A 41 -19.19 -21.76 -13.58
N TRP A 42 -19.50 -22.39 -12.45
CA TRP A 42 -18.69 -23.48 -11.90
C TRP A 42 -18.83 -24.73 -12.78
N THR A 43 -17.71 -25.19 -13.33
CA THR A 43 -17.65 -26.36 -14.22
C THR A 43 -16.43 -27.22 -13.90
N ALA A 44 -16.42 -28.47 -14.35
CA ALA A 44 -15.26 -29.35 -14.18
C ALA A 44 -13.98 -28.81 -14.86
N GLU A 45 -14.11 -27.98 -15.90
CA GLU A 45 -12.94 -27.29 -16.49
C GLU A 45 -12.40 -26.22 -15.54
N VAL A 46 -13.29 -25.38 -14.97
CA VAL A 46 -12.90 -24.34 -14.01
C VAL A 46 -12.23 -24.98 -12.79
N GLU A 47 -12.84 -26.03 -12.23
CA GLU A 47 -12.30 -26.77 -11.10
C GLU A 47 -10.87 -27.26 -11.36
N ARG A 48 -10.65 -27.96 -12.49
CA ARG A 48 -9.31 -28.45 -12.85
C ARG A 48 -8.32 -27.32 -13.08
N ALA A 49 -8.74 -26.24 -13.74
CA ALA A 49 -7.86 -25.12 -14.07
C ALA A 49 -7.43 -24.32 -12.83
N THR A 50 -8.28 -24.26 -11.80
CA THR A 50 -8.01 -23.46 -10.60
C THR A 50 -7.56 -24.30 -9.39
N ALA A 51 -7.59 -25.64 -9.45
CA ALA A 51 -7.14 -26.51 -8.37
C ALA A 51 -5.73 -26.15 -7.82
N PRO A 52 -4.70 -25.86 -8.66
CA PRO A 52 -3.39 -25.45 -8.13
C PRO A 52 -3.40 -24.11 -7.39
N LEU A 53 -4.35 -23.21 -7.72
CA LEU A 53 -4.53 -21.95 -7.02
C LEU A 53 -5.24 -22.18 -5.68
N TYR A 54 -6.22 -23.09 -5.65
CA TYR A 54 -6.92 -23.44 -4.41
C TYR A 54 -5.97 -23.99 -3.35
N GLU A 55 -5.01 -24.83 -3.75
CA GLU A 55 -4.02 -25.39 -2.83
C GLU A 55 -3.21 -24.32 -2.07
N ARG A 56 -3.00 -23.15 -2.68
CA ARG A 56 -2.29 -22.02 -2.05
C ARG A 56 -3.11 -21.35 -0.95
N VAL A 57 -4.43 -21.43 -1.02
CA VAL A 57 -5.35 -20.68 -0.17
C VAL A 57 -6.28 -21.57 0.67
N LYS A 58 -6.22 -22.89 0.53
CA LYS A 58 -7.12 -23.85 1.22
C LYS A 58 -7.16 -23.71 2.75
N HIS A 59 -6.10 -23.16 3.35
CA HIS A 59 -6.02 -22.93 4.80
C HIS A 59 -6.73 -21.65 5.26
N VAL A 60 -7.06 -20.76 4.32
CA VAL A 60 -7.69 -19.46 4.58
C VAL A 60 -9.02 -19.28 3.85
N ILE A 61 -9.28 -20.03 2.78
CA ILE A 61 -10.53 -20.05 2.00
C ILE A 61 -11.18 -21.44 2.11
N PRO A 62 -12.37 -21.54 2.75
CA PRO A 62 -13.12 -22.78 2.84
C PRO A 62 -13.48 -23.38 1.47
N PRO A 63 -13.52 -24.72 1.33
CA PRO A 63 -13.84 -25.36 0.05
C PRO A 63 -15.26 -25.04 -0.46
N ILE A 64 -16.19 -24.71 0.46
CA ILE A 64 -17.56 -24.31 0.11
C ILE A 64 -17.63 -22.93 -0.58
N GLU A 65 -16.63 -22.07 -0.34
CA GLU A 65 -16.56 -20.74 -0.95
C GLU A 65 -15.84 -20.76 -2.30
N TRP A 66 -14.96 -21.74 -2.53
CA TRP A 66 -14.14 -21.81 -3.74
C TRP A 66 -14.95 -21.78 -5.06
N PRO A 67 -16.06 -22.53 -5.20
CA PRO A 67 -16.88 -22.48 -6.41
C PRO A 67 -17.45 -21.09 -6.75
N LEU A 68 -17.58 -20.19 -5.77
CA LEU A 68 -18.10 -18.84 -5.95
C LEU A 68 -17.05 -17.88 -6.55
N MET A 69 -15.77 -18.15 -6.36
CA MET A 69 -14.67 -17.27 -6.79
C MET A 69 -13.86 -17.84 -7.96
N ALA A 70 -13.73 -19.16 -8.05
CA ALA A 70 -12.89 -19.83 -9.03
C ALA A 70 -13.23 -19.49 -10.50
N PRO A 71 -14.50 -19.36 -10.93
CA PRO A 71 -14.80 -18.94 -12.30
C PRO A 71 -14.24 -17.55 -12.63
N THR A 72 -14.38 -16.60 -11.71
CA THR A 72 -13.86 -15.23 -11.85
C THR A 72 -12.32 -15.21 -11.83
N ILE A 73 -11.69 -15.99 -10.95
CA ILE A 73 -10.23 -16.15 -10.90
C ILE A 73 -9.69 -16.69 -12.23
N LYS A 74 -10.32 -17.72 -12.80
CA LYS A 74 -9.94 -18.25 -14.12
C LYS A 74 -10.08 -17.18 -15.20
N ALA A 75 -11.24 -16.51 -15.25
CA ALA A 75 -11.52 -15.46 -16.21
C ALA A 75 -10.49 -14.33 -16.18
N ILE A 76 -10.12 -13.85 -14.99
CA ILE A 76 -9.08 -12.82 -14.82
C ILE A 76 -7.74 -13.32 -15.37
N ASN A 77 -7.31 -14.53 -15.01
CA ASN A 77 -6.04 -15.08 -15.46
C ASN A 77 -5.98 -15.29 -16.98
N ASP A 78 -7.09 -15.70 -17.60
CA ASP A 78 -7.18 -15.86 -19.05
C ASP A 78 -7.16 -14.49 -19.76
N LEU A 79 -7.93 -13.51 -19.27
CA LEU A 79 -7.97 -12.16 -19.83
C LEU A 79 -6.65 -11.42 -19.69
N LYS A 80 -6.00 -11.56 -18.54
CA LYS A 80 -4.68 -10.98 -18.29
C LYS A 80 -3.66 -11.43 -19.32
N LYS A 81 -3.62 -12.73 -19.61
CA LYS A 81 -2.78 -13.29 -20.69
C LYS A 81 -3.19 -12.75 -22.06
N ALA A 82 -4.48 -12.73 -22.37
CA ALA A 82 -4.99 -12.25 -23.66
C ALA A 82 -4.71 -10.75 -23.89
N ARG A 83 -4.65 -9.95 -22.82
CA ARG A 83 -4.31 -8.52 -22.84
C ARG A 83 -2.81 -8.25 -22.81
N GLY A 84 -1.98 -9.26 -22.47
CA GLY A 84 -0.58 -9.01 -22.12
C GLY A 84 -0.44 -8.09 -20.91
N ALA A 85 -1.37 -8.18 -19.96
CA ALA A 85 -1.40 -7.35 -18.75
C ALA A 85 -0.67 -8.03 -17.58
N VAL A 86 -0.25 -7.24 -16.60
CA VAL A 86 0.28 -7.70 -15.32
C VAL A 86 -0.58 -7.16 -14.18
N ILE A 87 -0.80 -7.97 -13.14
CA ILE A 87 -1.53 -7.56 -11.93
C ILE A 87 -0.54 -7.42 -10.77
N LEU A 88 -0.48 -6.21 -10.20
CA LEU A 88 0.29 -5.90 -9.00
C LEU A 88 -0.66 -5.86 -7.80
N ALA A 89 -0.40 -6.62 -6.73
CA ALA A 89 -1.25 -6.65 -5.55
C ALA A 89 -0.51 -6.29 -4.26
N HIS A 90 -1.06 -5.36 -3.50
CA HIS A 90 -0.52 -5.02 -2.19
C HIS A 90 -0.81 -6.13 -1.16
N ASN A 91 0.06 -6.28 -0.15
CA ASN A 91 -0.09 -7.25 0.95
C ASN A 91 -1.43 -7.19 1.71
N TYR A 92 -2.20 -6.10 1.57
CA TYR A 92 -3.52 -5.92 2.17
C TYR A 92 -4.68 -6.36 1.26
N GLN A 93 -4.38 -6.87 0.07
CA GLN A 93 -5.40 -7.48 -0.79
C GLN A 93 -5.85 -8.83 -0.23
N ALA A 94 -7.11 -9.17 -0.49
CA ALA A 94 -7.69 -10.42 -0.03
C ALA A 94 -6.94 -11.64 -0.62
N PRO A 95 -6.90 -12.80 0.06
CA PRO A 95 -6.11 -13.95 -0.38
C PRO A 95 -6.42 -14.44 -1.80
N GLU A 96 -7.69 -14.40 -2.20
CA GLU A 96 -8.13 -14.76 -3.55
C GLU A 96 -7.63 -13.78 -4.62
N ILE A 97 -7.28 -12.55 -4.25
CA ILE A 97 -6.63 -11.59 -5.15
C ILE A 97 -5.12 -11.81 -5.12
N PHE A 98 -4.54 -11.79 -3.92
CA PHE A 98 -3.10 -11.80 -3.70
C PHE A 98 -2.44 -13.10 -4.17
N HIS A 99 -3.03 -14.27 -3.90
CA HIS A 99 -2.43 -15.57 -4.21
C HIS A 99 -2.88 -16.18 -5.55
N CYS A 100 -4.05 -15.76 -6.05
CA CYS A 100 -4.69 -16.43 -7.18
C CYS A 100 -4.73 -15.62 -8.49
N VAL A 101 -4.64 -14.29 -8.46
CA VAL A 101 -4.65 -13.47 -9.70
C VAL A 101 -3.49 -12.50 -9.82
N ALA A 102 -2.85 -12.09 -8.72
CA ALA A 102 -1.65 -11.26 -8.77
C ALA A 102 -0.49 -11.99 -9.45
N ASP A 103 0.29 -11.28 -10.27
CA ASP A 103 1.59 -11.76 -10.75
C ASP A 103 2.70 -11.37 -9.78
N ILE A 104 2.55 -10.20 -9.15
CA ILE A 104 3.52 -9.63 -8.23
C ILE A 104 2.79 -9.17 -6.98
N GLY A 105 3.12 -9.77 -5.85
CA GLY A 105 2.65 -9.38 -4.52
C GLY A 105 3.76 -8.69 -3.73
N GLY A 106 3.43 -7.65 -2.97
CA GLY A 106 4.44 -6.97 -2.14
C GLY A 106 3.94 -5.76 -1.35
N ASP A 107 4.90 -5.12 -0.68
CA ASP A 107 4.69 -3.82 -0.03
C ASP A 107 4.80 -2.66 -1.05
N SER A 108 4.56 -1.42 -0.61
CA SER A 108 4.60 -0.25 -1.50
C SER A 108 5.94 -0.06 -2.22
N LEU A 109 7.07 -0.38 -1.59
CA LEU A 109 8.39 -0.19 -2.19
C LEU A 109 8.66 -1.26 -3.25
N GLN A 110 8.40 -2.52 -2.89
CA GLN A 110 8.57 -3.66 -3.78
C GLN A 110 7.68 -3.48 -5.02
N LEU A 111 6.41 -3.10 -4.86
CA LEU A 111 5.53 -2.87 -6.00
C LEU A 111 6.01 -1.72 -6.89
N ALA A 112 6.50 -0.63 -6.32
CA ALA A 112 7.07 0.48 -7.10
C ALA A 112 8.30 0.04 -7.91
N VAL A 113 9.21 -0.72 -7.29
CA VAL A 113 10.42 -1.24 -7.94
C VAL A 113 10.06 -2.25 -9.05
N GLU A 114 9.22 -3.22 -8.74
CA GLU A 114 8.83 -4.28 -9.69
C GLU A 114 8.02 -3.71 -10.86
N ALA A 115 7.18 -2.69 -10.64
CA ALA A 115 6.48 -2.00 -11.72
C ALA A 115 7.43 -1.42 -12.78
N THR A 116 8.69 -1.11 -12.47
CA THR A 116 9.67 -0.62 -13.46
C THR A 116 10.27 -1.74 -14.30
N LYS A 117 10.17 -2.99 -13.85
CA LYS A 117 10.77 -4.18 -14.47
C LYS A 117 9.80 -4.96 -15.34
N VAL A 118 8.50 -4.67 -15.27
CA VAL A 118 7.49 -5.39 -16.07
C VAL A 118 7.55 -4.97 -17.53
N GLU A 119 7.57 -5.93 -18.43
CA GLU A 119 7.52 -5.71 -19.89
C GLU A 119 6.09 -5.49 -20.41
N ALA A 120 5.07 -5.84 -19.63
CA ALA A 120 3.66 -5.67 -19.98
C ALA A 120 3.30 -4.19 -20.18
N ASP A 121 2.58 -3.88 -21.26
CA ASP A 121 2.10 -2.51 -21.55
C ASP A 121 0.94 -2.08 -20.64
N ILE A 122 0.26 -3.05 -20.02
CA ILE A 122 -0.90 -2.83 -19.15
C ILE A 122 -0.59 -3.33 -17.75
N ILE A 123 -0.70 -2.43 -16.76
CA ILE A 123 -0.55 -2.73 -15.34
C ILE A 123 -1.91 -2.53 -14.66
N VAL A 124 -2.46 -3.56 -14.02
CA VAL A 124 -3.62 -3.42 -13.13
C VAL A 124 -3.12 -3.34 -11.69
N GLN A 125 -3.29 -2.17 -11.08
CA GLN A 125 -2.88 -1.92 -9.70
C GLN A 125 -3.98 -2.32 -8.72
N CYS A 126 -3.86 -3.51 -8.12
CA CYS A 126 -4.71 -3.96 -7.01
C CYS A 126 -4.19 -3.39 -5.68
N GLY A 127 -4.51 -2.13 -5.45
CA GLY A 127 -4.13 -1.37 -4.27
C GLY A 127 -4.99 -0.12 -4.13
N VAL A 128 -4.38 0.98 -3.72
CA VAL A 128 -5.03 2.28 -3.58
C VAL A 128 -4.49 3.29 -4.58
N HIS A 129 -5.21 4.40 -4.78
CA HIS A 129 -5.02 5.37 -5.86
C HIS A 129 -3.58 5.90 -5.94
N PHE A 130 -2.98 6.30 -4.82
CA PHE A 130 -1.60 6.80 -4.83
C PHE A 130 -0.57 5.75 -5.28
N MET A 131 -0.85 4.45 -5.09
CA MET A 131 0.02 3.38 -5.57
C MET A 131 -0.08 3.27 -7.09
N ALA A 132 -1.30 3.40 -7.63
CA ALA A 132 -1.51 3.39 -9.07
C ALA A 132 -0.89 4.64 -9.74
N GLU A 133 -1.00 5.81 -9.09
CA GLU A 133 -0.26 7.01 -9.49
C GLU A 133 1.25 6.76 -9.48
N THR A 134 1.78 6.11 -8.45
CA THR A 134 3.22 5.80 -8.35
C THR A 134 3.66 4.89 -9.50
N SER A 135 2.89 3.86 -9.83
CA SER A 135 3.14 2.99 -10.98
C SER A 135 3.09 3.77 -12.31
N LYS A 136 2.16 4.72 -12.47
CA LYS A 136 2.06 5.58 -13.66
C LYS A 136 3.19 6.60 -13.76
N LEU A 137 3.65 7.18 -12.65
CA LEU A 137 4.83 8.06 -12.61
C LEU A 137 6.08 7.34 -13.12
N LEU A 138 6.28 6.10 -12.67
CA LEU A 138 7.44 5.29 -13.03
C LEU A 138 7.33 4.69 -14.44
N ASN A 139 6.11 4.55 -14.97
CA ASN A 139 5.82 4.00 -16.28
C ASN A 139 4.87 4.92 -17.09
N PRO A 140 5.33 6.10 -17.53
CA PRO A 140 4.47 7.09 -18.16
C PRO A 140 3.81 6.59 -19.44
N ASP A 141 4.50 5.74 -20.20
CA ASP A 141 4.03 5.23 -21.49
C ASP A 141 3.10 4.00 -21.37
N LYS A 142 3.06 3.36 -20.20
CA LYS A 142 2.20 2.19 -19.94
C LYS A 142 0.80 2.61 -19.53
N THR A 143 -0.19 1.80 -19.86
CA THR A 143 -1.55 1.95 -19.33
C THR A 143 -1.58 1.38 -17.92
N VAL A 144 -1.84 2.23 -16.93
CA VAL A 144 -2.02 1.81 -15.53
C VAL A 144 -3.49 1.92 -15.18
N LEU A 145 -4.10 0.81 -14.78
CA LEU A 145 -5.50 0.70 -14.41
C LEU A 145 -5.64 0.56 -12.90
N ILE A 146 -6.67 1.19 -12.34
CA ILE A 146 -7.14 0.94 -10.97
C ILE A 146 -8.57 0.37 -11.04
N PRO A 147 -8.83 -0.81 -10.43
CA PRO A 147 -10.17 -1.42 -10.48
C PRO A 147 -11.30 -0.59 -9.83
N ASP A 148 -10.97 0.29 -8.89
CA ASP A 148 -11.92 1.26 -8.32
C ASP A 148 -11.17 2.55 -7.94
N SER A 149 -11.43 3.65 -8.65
CA SER A 149 -10.77 4.94 -8.40
C SER A 149 -11.07 5.53 -7.03
N ARG A 150 -12.12 5.06 -6.34
CA ARG A 150 -12.47 5.47 -4.96
C ARG A 150 -11.62 4.77 -3.90
N ALA A 151 -10.74 3.85 -4.28
CA ALA A 151 -9.76 3.24 -3.39
C ALA A 151 -8.69 4.26 -2.97
N GLY A 152 -9.06 5.25 -2.14
CA GLY A 152 -8.18 6.29 -1.61
C GLY A 152 -7.30 5.82 -0.44
N CYS A 153 -6.88 6.76 0.41
CA CYS A 153 -6.14 6.47 1.65
C CYS A 153 -6.29 7.66 2.61
N SER A 154 -6.58 7.42 3.89
CA SER A 154 -6.73 8.48 4.90
C SER A 154 -5.47 9.35 5.01
N LEU A 155 -4.29 8.73 4.94
CA LEU A 155 -2.99 9.43 4.96
C LEU A 155 -2.82 10.33 3.75
N ALA A 156 -3.08 9.82 2.54
CA ALA A 156 -2.93 10.60 1.31
C ALA A 156 -3.92 11.77 1.24
N ALA A 157 -5.12 11.60 1.80
CA ALA A 157 -6.13 12.65 1.89
C ALA A 157 -5.81 13.71 2.96
N SER A 158 -4.91 13.43 3.91
CA SER A 158 -4.61 14.33 5.03
C SER A 158 -3.75 15.54 4.66
N ILE A 159 -3.13 15.55 3.47
CA ILE A 159 -2.21 16.60 3.03
C ILE A 159 -2.34 16.87 1.52
N THR A 160 -2.14 18.12 1.12
CA THR A 160 -2.15 18.58 -0.28
C THR A 160 -0.81 19.17 -0.71
N GLY A 161 -0.58 19.35 -2.01
CA GLY A 161 0.62 20.04 -2.50
C GLY A 161 0.71 21.49 -1.99
N ALA A 162 -0.43 22.15 -1.79
CA ALA A 162 -0.49 23.49 -1.19
C ALA A 162 0.01 23.51 0.26
N ASP A 163 -0.35 22.51 1.05
CA ASP A 163 0.12 22.38 2.43
C ASP A 163 1.65 22.20 2.49
N VAL A 164 2.24 21.46 1.54
CA VAL A 164 3.71 21.31 1.41
C VAL A 164 4.38 22.65 1.10
N ARG A 165 3.79 23.46 0.21
CA ARG A 165 4.34 24.80 -0.12
C ARG A 165 4.35 25.71 1.12
N LEU A 166 3.28 25.70 1.91
CA LEU A 166 3.22 26.45 3.17
C LEU A 166 4.25 25.97 4.20
N LEU A 167 4.49 24.65 4.28
CA LEU A 167 5.56 24.10 5.12
C LEU A 167 6.95 24.57 4.67
N ARG A 168 7.20 24.64 3.36
CA ARG A 168 8.48 25.16 2.82
C ARG A 168 8.66 26.66 3.08
N GLU A 169 7.60 27.45 3.01
CA GLU A 169 7.62 28.88 3.37
C GLU A 169 7.96 29.07 4.85
N LYS A 170 7.38 28.23 5.72
CA LYS A 170 7.62 28.28 7.16
C LYS A 170 9.01 27.79 7.56
N PHE A 171 9.54 26.77 6.87
CA PHE A 171 10.82 26.14 7.16
C PHE A 171 11.74 26.17 5.93
N PRO A 172 12.21 27.37 5.52
CA PRO A 172 13.04 27.50 4.33
C PRO A 172 14.35 26.72 4.47
N GLY A 173 14.67 25.92 3.44
CA GLY A 173 15.88 25.11 3.39
C GLY A 173 15.82 23.76 4.12
N VAL A 174 14.72 23.43 4.80
CA VAL A 174 14.53 22.11 5.41
C VAL A 174 14.05 21.11 4.34
N PRO A 175 14.75 19.97 4.14
CA PRO A 175 14.32 18.95 3.21
C PRO A 175 12.97 18.33 3.59
N VAL A 176 12.15 18.01 2.60
CA VAL A 176 10.84 17.39 2.77
C VAL A 176 10.88 15.93 2.31
N VAL A 177 10.64 15.02 3.25
CA VAL A 177 10.48 13.59 3.02
C VAL A 177 8.99 13.24 3.07
N ALA A 178 8.46 12.67 1.99
CA ALA A 178 7.08 12.17 1.98
C ALA A 178 7.03 10.65 1.95
N TYR A 179 6.29 10.07 2.89
CA TYR A 179 5.82 8.71 2.74
C TYR A 179 5.02 8.57 1.43
N VAL A 180 5.21 7.47 0.71
CA VAL A 180 4.54 7.19 -0.58
C VAL A 180 3.02 7.24 -0.50
N ASN A 181 2.44 7.12 0.69
CA ASN A 181 1.01 7.28 1.00
C ASN A 181 0.55 8.76 0.91
N THR A 182 0.84 9.39 -0.22
CA THR A 182 0.59 10.80 -0.57
C THR A 182 0.21 10.90 -2.05
N SER A 183 -0.53 11.92 -2.47
CA SER A 183 -0.90 12.09 -3.88
C SER A 183 0.31 12.43 -4.77
N ALA A 184 0.17 12.25 -6.09
CA ALA A 184 1.15 12.74 -7.06
C ALA A 184 1.43 14.25 -6.94
N GLU A 185 0.42 15.06 -6.55
CA GLU A 185 0.58 16.50 -6.30
C GLU A 185 1.55 16.75 -5.14
N VAL A 186 1.38 16.04 -4.01
CA VAL A 186 2.29 16.14 -2.87
C VAL A 186 3.69 15.67 -3.27
N LYS A 187 3.79 14.55 -3.98
CA LYS A 187 5.08 14.03 -4.49
C LYS A 187 5.82 15.04 -5.37
N ALA A 188 5.11 15.92 -6.08
CA ALA A 188 5.72 16.95 -6.92
C ALA A 188 6.37 18.10 -6.12
N GLU A 189 6.03 18.26 -4.85
CA GLU A 189 6.48 19.36 -4.00
C GLU A 189 7.54 18.93 -2.95
N VAL A 190 7.89 17.64 -2.90
CA VAL A 190 8.85 17.08 -1.92
C VAL A 190 10.21 16.75 -2.53
N ASP A 191 11.22 16.59 -1.67
CA ASP A 191 12.58 16.31 -2.10
C ASP A 191 12.80 14.82 -2.40
N ILE A 192 12.22 13.94 -1.60
CA ILE A 192 12.37 12.48 -1.73
C ILE A 192 11.17 11.76 -1.11
N CYS A 193 10.76 10.66 -1.72
CA CYS A 193 9.78 9.76 -1.11
C CYS A 193 10.43 8.74 -0.18
N CYS A 194 9.65 8.14 0.71
CA CYS A 194 10.06 6.96 1.48
C CYS A 194 8.90 5.96 1.61
N THR A 195 9.18 4.76 2.09
CA THR A 195 8.19 3.80 2.58
C THR A 195 8.50 3.43 4.03
N SER A 196 7.60 2.70 4.70
CA SER A 196 7.90 2.14 6.03
C SER A 196 9.11 1.19 6.02
N SER A 197 9.55 0.71 4.85
CA SER A 197 10.73 -0.17 4.70
C SER A 197 12.06 0.60 4.70
N ASN A 198 12.09 1.85 4.22
CA ASN A 198 13.34 2.61 4.06
C ASN A 198 13.31 4.02 4.69
N ALA A 199 12.26 4.39 5.44
CA ALA A 199 12.10 5.75 5.96
C ALA A 199 13.28 6.25 6.80
N VAL A 200 13.86 5.40 7.66
CA VAL A 200 15.05 5.76 8.46
C VAL A 200 16.25 6.04 7.56
N GLN A 201 16.54 5.14 6.60
CA GLN A 201 17.63 5.28 5.64
C GLN A 201 17.47 6.54 4.77
N VAL A 202 16.25 6.82 4.31
CA VAL A 202 15.95 8.03 3.52
C VAL A 202 16.23 9.29 4.34
N VAL A 203 15.75 9.36 5.59
CA VAL A 203 15.98 10.52 6.45
C VAL A 203 17.47 10.73 6.72
N GLU A 204 18.21 9.67 7.01
CA GLU A 204 19.66 9.74 7.27
C GLU A 204 20.46 10.13 6.03
N SER A 205 20.07 9.64 4.85
CA SER A 205 20.76 9.92 3.59
C SER A 205 20.83 11.39 3.20
N LEU A 206 19.89 12.20 3.72
CA LEU A 206 19.83 13.63 3.43
C LEU A 206 20.93 14.43 4.12
N ASN A 207 21.62 13.86 5.12
CA ASN A 207 22.69 14.51 5.88
C ASN A 207 22.29 15.92 6.40
N ALA A 208 21.01 16.09 6.74
CA ALA A 208 20.44 17.33 7.20
C ALA A 208 20.22 17.29 8.73
N PRO A 209 20.37 18.41 9.45
CA PRO A 209 20.13 18.45 10.90
C PRO A 209 18.63 18.26 11.24
N SER A 210 17.74 18.56 10.30
CA SER A 210 16.31 18.40 10.43
C SER A 210 15.63 18.10 9.10
N VAL A 211 14.49 17.43 9.14
CA VAL A 211 13.63 17.15 7.98
C VAL A 211 12.16 17.39 8.30
N ILE A 212 11.38 17.76 7.29
CA ILE A 212 9.92 17.68 7.33
C ILE A 212 9.51 16.28 6.90
N PHE A 213 8.67 15.60 7.68
CA PHE A 213 8.22 14.24 7.42
C PHE A 213 6.70 14.18 7.28
N LEU A 214 6.23 13.65 6.15
CA LEU A 214 4.82 13.65 5.75
C LEU A 214 4.30 12.24 5.44
N PRO A 215 2.98 12.00 5.46
CA PRO A 215 1.99 12.73 6.26
C PRO A 215 1.80 12.09 7.65
N ASP A 216 2.39 10.91 7.89
CA ASP A 216 2.08 10.07 9.04
C ASP A 216 2.91 10.45 10.28
N ARG A 217 2.23 10.91 11.34
CA ARG A 217 2.86 11.31 12.60
C ARG A 217 3.46 10.13 13.37
N TYR A 218 2.89 8.94 13.26
CA TYR A 218 3.36 7.75 13.96
C TYR A 218 4.60 7.18 13.29
N LEU A 219 4.63 7.10 11.96
CA LEU A 219 5.84 6.75 11.24
C LEU A 219 6.94 7.80 11.48
N ALA A 220 6.60 9.10 11.50
CA ALA A 220 7.55 10.15 11.87
C ALA A 220 8.13 9.94 13.28
N THR A 221 7.27 9.63 14.27
CA THR A 221 7.70 9.33 15.65
C THR A 221 8.62 8.10 15.70
N TYR A 222 8.27 7.05 14.96
CA TYR A 222 9.09 5.85 14.86
C TYR A 222 10.46 6.18 14.26
N VAL A 223 10.52 6.90 13.14
CA VAL A 223 11.79 7.26 12.49
C VAL A 223 12.67 8.08 13.42
N ALA A 224 12.13 9.10 14.09
CA ALA A 224 12.87 9.90 15.06
C ALA A 224 13.32 9.15 16.32
N SER A 225 12.74 7.98 16.61
CA SER A 225 13.25 7.08 17.65
C SER A 225 14.46 6.26 17.20
N LYS A 226 14.76 6.24 15.89
CA LYS A 226 15.80 5.44 15.25
C LYS A 226 16.97 6.26 14.69
N THR A 227 16.87 7.58 14.71
CA THR A 227 17.88 8.48 14.16
C THR A 227 18.06 9.73 15.01
N ASP A 228 19.20 10.42 14.85
CA ASP A 228 19.50 11.69 15.53
C ASP A 228 18.96 12.92 14.78
N VAL A 229 18.43 12.73 13.56
CA VAL A 229 17.85 13.81 12.74
C VAL A 229 16.56 14.34 13.39
N LYS A 230 16.45 15.67 13.49
CA LYS A 230 15.24 16.32 14.04
C LYS A 230 14.09 16.24 13.04
N ILE A 231 12.91 15.79 13.48
CA ILE A 231 11.75 15.66 12.60
C ILE A 231 10.69 16.72 12.91
N ILE A 232 10.20 17.39 11.87
CA ILE A 232 9.00 18.21 11.84
C ILE A 232 7.91 17.38 11.15
N ALA A 233 6.89 16.94 11.87
CA ALA A 233 5.93 15.97 11.34
C ALA A 233 4.62 16.64 10.89
N TRP A 234 3.91 15.98 9.97
CA TRP A 234 2.51 16.28 9.69
C TRP A 234 1.56 15.44 10.55
N LYS A 235 0.39 15.98 10.91
CA LYS A 235 -0.60 15.38 11.81
C LYS A 235 -1.55 14.42 11.08
N GLY A 236 -1.08 13.70 10.08
CA GLY A 236 -1.82 12.61 9.46
C GLY A 236 -1.68 11.32 10.26
N ALA A 237 -2.66 10.42 10.12
CA ALA A 237 -2.63 9.08 10.68
C ALA A 237 -3.40 8.10 9.78
N CYS A 238 -3.01 6.82 9.83
CA CYS A 238 -3.75 5.75 9.20
C CYS A 238 -4.96 5.35 10.05
N GLU A 239 -6.17 5.45 9.48
CA GLU A 239 -7.44 5.13 10.17
C GLU A 239 -7.55 3.65 10.61
N VAL A 240 -6.67 2.79 10.09
CA VAL A 240 -6.57 1.36 10.43
C VAL A 240 -5.65 1.17 11.62
N HIS A 241 -4.42 1.70 11.54
CA HIS A 241 -3.39 1.46 12.55
C HIS A 241 -3.56 2.31 13.81
N GLU A 242 -4.17 3.49 13.72
CA GLU A 242 -4.39 4.34 14.90
C GLU A 242 -5.44 3.78 15.88
N ARG A 243 -6.18 2.75 15.46
CA ARG A 243 -7.23 2.11 16.27
C ARG A 243 -6.69 1.10 17.29
N PHE A 244 -5.47 0.59 17.09
CA PHE A 244 -4.84 -0.34 18.01
C PHE A 244 -4.41 0.38 19.29
N LYS A 245 -4.53 -0.30 20.43
CA LYS A 245 -4.11 0.24 21.74
C LYS A 245 -3.13 -0.68 22.43
N GLY A 246 -2.11 -0.12 23.10
CA GLY A 246 -1.14 -0.92 23.85
C GLY A 246 -1.77 -1.72 25.00
N GLU A 247 -2.91 -1.29 25.53
CA GLU A 247 -3.70 -2.07 26.51
C GLU A 247 -4.21 -3.40 25.93
N GLU A 248 -4.66 -3.41 24.66
CA GLU A 248 -5.13 -4.63 23.99
C GLU A 248 -3.99 -5.63 23.79
N LEU A 249 -2.80 -5.13 23.45
CA LEU A 249 -1.59 -5.95 23.29
C LEU A 249 -1.13 -6.56 24.62
N ARG A 250 -1.20 -5.79 25.71
CA ARG A 250 -0.93 -6.30 27.06
C ARG A 250 -1.89 -7.41 27.45
N ALA A 251 -3.18 -7.25 27.15
CA ALA A 251 -4.16 -8.30 27.41
C ALA A 251 -3.86 -9.60 26.64
N PHE A 252 -3.39 -9.52 25.38
CA PHE A 252 -2.94 -10.72 24.65
C PHE A 252 -1.76 -11.41 25.33
N ARG A 253 -0.77 -10.63 25.80
CA ARG A 253 0.43 -11.14 26.47
C ARG A 253 0.12 -11.71 27.86
N GLU A 254 -0.84 -11.14 28.58
CA GLU A 254 -1.34 -11.68 29.85
C GLU A 254 -2.08 -13.01 29.66
N ALA A 255 -2.88 -13.13 28.60
CA ALA A 255 -3.59 -14.37 28.28
C ALA A 255 -2.66 -15.49 27.80
N ASP A 256 -1.60 -15.15 27.07
CA ASP A 256 -0.56 -16.08 26.63
C ASP A 256 0.82 -15.42 26.61
N PRO A 257 1.65 -15.60 27.66
CA PRO A 257 2.99 -15.03 27.72
C PRO A 257 3.96 -15.53 26.64
N SER A 258 3.63 -16.61 25.93
CA SER A 258 4.46 -17.16 24.85
C SER A 258 4.22 -16.50 23.49
N VAL A 259 3.17 -15.68 23.37
CA VAL A 259 2.83 -15.01 22.12
C VAL A 259 3.90 -14.00 21.72
N GLN A 260 4.26 -13.99 20.44
CA GLN A 260 5.07 -12.92 19.88
C GLN A 260 4.15 -11.88 19.25
N ILE A 261 4.42 -10.59 19.47
CA ILE A 261 3.64 -9.48 18.95
C ILE A 261 4.51 -8.69 17.97
N ILE A 262 4.05 -8.54 16.73
CA ILE A 262 4.73 -7.71 15.73
C ILE A 262 3.80 -6.60 15.25
N ALA A 263 4.33 -5.39 15.03
CA ALA A 263 3.53 -4.22 14.69
C ALA A 263 4.09 -3.41 13.52
N HIS A 264 3.19 -2.74 12.81
CA HIS A 264 3.57 -1.78 11.78
C HIS A 264 3.95 -0.42 12.41
N PRO A 265 4.96 0.32 11.90
CA PRO A 265 5.40 1.61 12.46
C PRO A 265 4.38 2.76 12.32
N GLU A 266 3.25 2.54 11.65
CA GLU A 266 2.11 3.47 11.62
C GLU A 266 1.25 3.36 12.90
N CYS A 267 1.53 2.40 13.78
CA CYS A 267 0.81 2.25 15.04
C CYS A 267 1.23 3.31 16.08
N PRO A 268 0.33 3.65 17.03
CA PRO A 268 0.65 4.52 18.16
C PRO A 268 1.88 4.07 18.99
N PRO A 269 2.62 4.99 19.64
CA PRO A 269 3.83 4.63 20.39
C PRO A 269 3.60 3.64 21.53
N ASP A 270 2.43 3.66 22.18
CA ASP A 270 2.05 2.70 23.21
C ASP A 270 1.84 1.29 22.66
N VAL A 271 1.44 1.16 21.39
CA VAL A 271 1.38 -0.14 20.69
C VAL A 271 2.79 -0.61 20.33
N LEU A 272 3.64 0.28 19.82
CA LEU A 272 5.01 -0.07 19.44
C LEU A 272 5.87 -0.48 20.63
N ALA A 273 5.62 0.10 21.81
CA ALA A 273 6.31 -0.26 23.05
C ALA A 273 6.04 -1.71 23.50
N GLU A 274 4.89 -2.28 23.11
CA GLU A 274 4.48 -3.65 23.43
C GLU A 274 4.83 -4.67 22.34
N ALA A 275 5.38 -4.22 21.21
CA ALA A 275 5.73 -5.07 20.08
C ALA A 275 7.16 -5.62 20.21
N ASP A 276 7.33 -6.93 20.01
CA ASP A 276 8.63 -7.60 19.99
C ASP A 276 9.40 -7.30 18.68
N PHE A 277 8.68 -6.93 17.61
CA PHE A 277 9.27 -6.45 16.37
C PHE A 277 8.39 -5.38 15.72
N THR A 278 9.02 -4.33 15.19
CA THR A 278 8.35 -3.27 14.42
C THR A 278 8.99 -3.11 13.05
N GLY A 279 8.19 -3.16 11.98
CA GLY A 279 8.68 -3.00 10.62
C GLY A 279 7.57 -2.86 9.59
N SER A 280 7.96 -2.60 8.33
CA SER A 280 7.02 -2.61 7.20
C SER A 280 6.38 -3.99 7.01
N THR A 281 5.36 -4.06 6.16
CA THR A 281 4.72 -5.35 5.85
C THR A 281 5.73 -6.37 5.32
N ALA A 282 6.65 -5.99 4.43
CA ALA A 282 7.70 -6.88 3.94
C ALA A 282 8.65 -7.33 5.07
N HIS A 283 9.09 -6.42 5.94
CA HIS A 283 9.96 -6.76 7.06
C HIS A 283 9.28 -7.68 8.08
N MET A 284 8.01 -7.44 8.37
CA MET A 284 7.19 -8.30 9.22
C MET A 284 7.05 -9.71 8.63
N ILE A 285 6.74 -9.83 7.33
CA ILE A 285 6.65 -11.13 6.65
C ILE A 285 7.98 -11.89 6.74
N ASN A 286 9.09 -11.21 6.44
CA ASN A 286 10.41 -11.82 6.51
C ASN A 286 10.77 -12.24 7.95
N TRP A 287 10.46 -11.42 8.94
CA TRP A 287 10.64 -11.78 10.35
C TRP A 287 9.89 -13.05 10.72
N VAL A 288 8.64 -13.21 10.26
CA VAL A 288 7.86 -14.43 10.53
C VAL A 288 8.44 -15.65 9.79
N ARG A 289 8.86 -15.49 8.54
CA ARG A 289 9.52 -16.56 7.75
C ARG A 289 10.81 -17.04 8.42
N GLU A 290 11.59 -16.13 8.98
CA GLU A 290 12.87 -16.42 9.64
C GLU A 290 12.69 -17.00 11.05
N LYS A 291 11.85 -16.37 11.87
CA LYS A 291 11.69 -16.75 13.29
C LYS A 291 10.74 -17.92 13.51
N ARG A 292 9.77 -18.11 12.59
CA ARG A 292 8.69 -19.13 12.68
C ARG A 292 8.16 -19.29 14.12
N PRO A 293 7.67 -18.21 14.75
CA PRO A 293 7.12 -18.32 16.09
C PRO A 293 5.96 -19.31 16.11
N ARG A 294 5.77 -20.04 17.20
CA ARG A 294 4.61 -20.94 17.34
C ARG A 294 3.30 -20.15 17.33
N ARG A 295 3.26 -19.02 18.05
CA ARG A 295 2.10 -18.13 18.19
C ARG A 295 2.50 -16.69 17.92
N LEU A 296 1.70 -16.02 17.09
CA LEU A 296 1.98 -14.67 16.62
C LEU A 296 0.71 -13.82 16.64
N VAL A 297 0.79 -12.64 17.23
CA VAL A 297 -0.19 -11.56 17.02
C VAL A 297 0.42 -10.57 16.03
N MET A 298 -0.24 -10.38 14.90
CA MET A 298 0.21 -9.42 13.89
C MET A 298 -0.66 -8.17 13.90
N ILE A 299 -0.07 -7.05 14.31
CA ILE A 299 -0.72 -5.74 14.43
C ILE A 299 -0.52 -4.94 13.15
N THR A 300 -1.43 -5.18 12.20
CA THR A 300 -1.54 -4.48 10.92
C THR A 300 -2.91 -4.76 10.30
N GLU A 301 -3.11 -4.48 9.02
CA GLU A 301 -4.34 -4.82 8.29
C GLU A 301 -4.56 -6.34 8.20
N CYS A 302 -5.81 -6.80 8.38
CA CYS A 302 -6.10 -8.23 8.61
C CYS A 302 -5.71 -9.17 7.46
N SER A 303 -5.86 -8.75 6.20
CA SER A 303 -5.64 -9.64 5.07
C SER A 303 -4.18 -9.99 4.89
N MET A 304 -3.26 -9.14 5.35
CA MET A 304 -1.85 -9.51 5.41
C MET A 304 -1.65 -10.77 6.24
N ALA A 305 -2.33 -10.89 7.37
CA ALA A 305 -2.20 -12.06 8.23
C ALA A 305 -2.82 -13.32 7.61
N ASP A 306 -3.89 -13.20 6.81
CA ASP A 306 -4.33 -14.33 5.99
C ASP A 306 -3.31 -14.70 4.92
N ASN A 307 -2.70 -13.71 4.27
CA ASN A 307 -1.72 -13.96 3.22
C ASN A 307 -0.50 -14.69 3.78
N VAL A 308 0.01 -14.30 4.95
CA VAL A 308 1.13 -15.00 5.61
C VAL A 308 0.70 -16.37 6.13
N ARG A 309 -0.51 -16.51 6.70
CA ARG A 309 -1.03 -17.82 7.16
C ARG A 309 -1.21 -18.83 6.03
N ALA A 310 -1.56 -18.37 4.83
CA ALA A 310 -1.65 -19.20 3.64
C ALA A 310 -0.27 -19.79 3.24
N GLU A 311 0.80 -19.02 3.42
CA GLU A 311 2.17 -19.45 3.15
C GLU A 311 2.81 -20.24 4.30
N LEU A 312 2.45 -19.93 5.54
CA LEU A 312 3.02 -20.47 6.77
C LEU A 312 1.92 -21.06 7.66
N PRO A 313 1.26 -22.15 7.26
CA PRO A 313 0.13 -22.73 7.99
C PRO A 313 0.49 -23.27 9.38
N ASP A 314 1.79 -23.49 9.64
CA ASP A 314 2.30 -24.00 10.92
C ASP A 314 2.36 -22.93 12.01
N VAL A 315 2.25 -21.64 11.65
CA VAL A 315 2.29 -20.51 12.60
C VAL A 315 0.85 -20.18 13.01
N GLU A 316 0.57 -20.27 14.31
CA GLU A 316 -0.74 -19.91 14.87
C GLU A 316 -0.85 -18.37 14.94
N MET A 317 -1.54 -17.76 13.97
CA MET A 317 -1.68 -16.32 13.85
C MET A 317 -3.00 -15.79 14.43
N LEU A 318 -2.89 -14.91 15.42
CA LEU A 318 -3.97 -14.09 15.95
C LEU A 318 -4.00 -12.73 15.23
N ARG A 319 -5.22 -12.28 14.94
CA ARG A 319 -5.48 -11.15 14.03
C ARG A 319 -6.52 -10.21 14.65
N PRO A 320 -6.12 -9.25 15.49
CA PRO A 320 -7.03 -8.20 15.94
C PRO A 320 -7.47 -7.39 14.71
N CYS A 321 -8.68 -7.64 14.24
CA CYS A 321 -8.99 -7.35 12.85
C CYS A 321 -9.47 -5.90 12.64
N ASN A 322 -8.59 -5.09 12.04
CA ASN A 322 -8.94 -3.83 11.38
C ASN A 322 -8.73 -3.95 9.86
N LEU A 323 -9.82 -3.87 9.09
CA LEU A 323 -9.76 -3.90 7.61
C LEU A 323 -9.64 -2.48 7.07
N CYS A 324 -8.78 -2.29 6.07
CA CYS A 324 -8.72 -1.01 5.36
C CYS A 324 -9.91 -0.90 4.40
N PRO A 325 -10.87 0.03 4.62
CA PRO A 325 -12.05 0.14 3.78
C PRO A 325 -11.70 0.51 2.33
N HIS A 326 -10.56 1.17 2.11
CA HIS A 326 -10.08 1.51 0.78
C HIS A 326 -9.49 0.31 0.02
N MET A 327 -8.66 -0.52 0.68
CA MET A 327 -8.09 -1.71 0.05
C MET A 327 -9.18 -2.71 -0.35
N LYS A 328 -10.24 -2.86 0.46
CA LYS A 328 -11.38 -3.78 0.17
C LYS A 328 -12.36 -3.27 -0.88
N ARG A 329 -12.12 -2.09 -1.45
CA ARG A 329 -12.84 -1.69 -2.68
C ARG A 329 -12.38 -2.51 -3.87
N ILE A 330 -11.16 -3.04 -3.86
CA ILE A 330 -10.67 -3.91 -4.93
C ILE A 330 -11.24 -5.31 -4.72
N THR A 331 -11.86 -5.85 -5.75
CA THR A 331 -12.57 -7.14 -5.74
C THR A 331 -12.27 -7.91 -7.01
N LEU A 332 -12.47 -9.24 -7.01
CA LEU A 332 -12.34 -10.02 -8.26
C LEU A 332 -13.28 -9.48 -9.37
N ALA A 333 -14.48 -9.01 -9.01
CA ALA A 333 -15.45 -8.51 -9.96
C ALA A 333 -14.96 -7.24 -10.69
N ASN A 334 -14.41 -6.25 -9.97
CA ASN A 334 -13.92 -5.04 -10.61
C ASN A 334 -12.55 -5.20 -11.27
N ILE A 335 -11.71 -6.14 -10.82
CA ILE A 335 -10.49 -6.53 -11.57
C ILE A 335 -10.89 -7.11 -12.93
N LEU A 336 -11.88 -8.00 -12.96
CA LEU A 336 -12.42 -8.58 -14.19
C LEU A 336 -12.98 -7.48 -15.12
N ASP A 337 -13.83 -6.60 -14.59
CA ASP A 337 -14.39 -5.47 -15.35
C ASP A 337 -13.29 -4.55 -15.89
N SER A 338 -12.26 -4.28 -15.07
CA SER A 338 -11.12 -3.46 -15.46
C SER A 338 -10.35 -4.04 -16.64
N LEU A 339 -10.11 -5.36 -16.66
CA LEU A 339 -9.44 -6.04 -17.78
C LEU A 339 -10.31 -6.12 -19.04
N LEU A 340 -11.63 -6.22 -18.88
CA LEU A 340 -12.57 -6.23 -19.99
C LEU A 340 -12.66 -4.85 -20.66
N THR A 341 -12.80 -3.80 -19.86
CA THR A 341 -13.09 -2.44 -20.32
C THR A 341 -11.85 -1.55 -20.48
N LEU A 342 -10.71 -1.97 -19.93
CA LEU A 342 -9.49 -1.16 -19.78
C LEU A 342 -9.75 0.15 -19.03
N ARG A 343 -10.54 0.08 -17.96
CA ARG A 343 -10.86 1.21 -17.07
C ARG A 343 -10.67 0.81 -15.61
N GLU A 344 -10.46 1.75 -14.68
CA GLU A 344 -10.22 3.17 -14.91
C GLU A 344 -8.71 3.42 -15.12
N GLU A 345 -8.35 4.10 -16.21
CA GLU A 345 -6.96 4.47 -16.46
C GLU A 345 -6.53 5.61 -15.55
N VAL A 346 -5.37 5.46 -14.92
CA VAL A 346 -4.73 6.48 -14.10
C VAL A 346 -3.92 7.41 -14.99
N THR A 347 -4.28 8.69 -14.94
CA THR A 347 -3.58 9.77 -15.63
C THR A 347 -3.02 10.77 -14.63
N ILE A 348 -1.86 11.35 -14.94
CA ILE A 348 -1.20 12.35 -14.09
C ILE A 348 -1.02 13.63 -14.90
N ASP A 349 -1.25 14.78 -14.26
CA ASP A 349 -1.02 16.08 -14.87
C ASP A 349 0.45 16.19 -15.35
N PRO A 350 0.70 16.43 -16.65
CA PRO A 350 2.04 16.62 -17.19
C PRO A 350 2.85 17.70 -16.46
N ALA A 351 2.20 18.73 -15.90
CA ALA A 351 2.87 19.79 -15.14
C ALA A 351 3.47 19.30 -13.80
N LEU A 352 2.97 18.18 -13.28
CA LEU A 352 3.40 17.58 -12.02
C LEU A 352 4.28 16.34 -12.23
N ALA A 353 4.07 15.60 -13.33
CA ALA A 353 4.61 14.28 -13.58
C ALA A 353 6.12 14.18 -13.35
N ASP A 354 6.93 15.02 -14.00
CA ASP A 354 8.39 14.95 -13.86
C ASP A 354 8.86 15.28 -12.45
N ARG A 355 8.21 16.23 -11.77
CA ARG A 355 8.57 16.60 -10.40
C ARG A 355 8.25 15.47 -9.43
N ALA A 356 7.06 14.89 -9.55
CA ALA A 356 6.61 13.78 -8.73
C ALA A 356 7.40 12.49 -9.01
N ARG A 357 7.74 12.23 -10.27
CA ARG A 357 8.57 11.08 -10.65
C ARG A 357 9.95 11.18 -10.02
N ARG A 358 10.59 12.35 -10.03
CA ARG A 358 11.92 12.54 -9.44
C ARG A 358 11.96 12.19 -7.94
N SER A 359 10.94 12.53 -7.16
CA SER A 359 10.93 12.22 -5.72
C SER A 359 10.78 10.72 -5.46
N VAL A 360 10.02 10.01 -6.29
CA VAL A 360 9.93 8.53 -6.25
C VAL A 360 11.21 7.87 -6.77
N GLU A 361 11.80 8.36 -7.86
CA GLU A 361 13.04 7.81 -8.42
C GLU A 361 14.21 7.94 -7.44
N ARG A 362 14.29 9.05 -6.71
CA ARG A 362 15.28 9.22 -5.63
C ARG A 362 15.11 8.18 -4.53
N MET A 363 13.87 7.82 -4.18
CA MET A 363 13.58 6.78 -3.19
C MET A 363 14.04 5.39 -3.66
N ILE A 364 13.68 4.98 -4.87
CA ILE A 364 13.99 3.62 -5.37
C ILE A 364 15.46 3.45 -5.73
N ASN A 365 16.14 4.53 -6.12
CA ASN A 365 17.55 4.51 -6.49
C ASN A 365 18.48 4.78 -5.30
N LEU A 366 17.94 4.96 -4.09
CA LEU A 366 18.74 5.10 -2.90
C LEU A 366 19.49 3.78 -2.65
N LYS A 367 20.80 3.79 -2.92
CA LYS A 367 21.68 2.66 -2.64
C LYS A 367 22.16 2.77 -1.20
N ASN A 368 22.03 1.68 -0.45
CA ASN A 368 22.58 1.55 0.89
C ASN A 368 24.10 1.71 0.90
#